data_AF-A0A935J0M0-F1
#
_entry.id   AF-A0A935J0M0-F1
#
_cell.length_a   1.000
_cell.length_b   1.000
_cell.length_c   1.000
_cell.angle_alpha   90.00
_cell.angle_beta   90.00
_cell.angle_gamma   90.00
#
_symmetry.space_group_name_H-M   'P 1'
#
loop_
_entity.id
_entity.type
_entity.pdbx_description
1 polymer ?
#
loop_
_entity_poly.entity_id
_entity_poly.type
_entity_poly.pdbx_seq_one_letter_code
_entity_poly.pdbx_strand_id
1 'polypeptide(L)'
;MNSIKRENNVATKVNTYRTTAKVVGALYILGFVVGIAGSALGTPGQLDTVSARSMMIAIGALLWVLAAAGDAAHGVMMFPILKQNNERIALGYLSARLVEAAIIAVSALFILLRIPLGAEFLKASASETSYLQSLSALFTQSQAYTYQIGMVTLGMAGLTLCYGFYRAKLVPHFFIIWGFIGYVSFLGGSMLEILGFNLQLLHTLPGGLWEMSIGVWLIVKGFNSSAFVSESVE
;
A
#
# COMPACT_ATOMS: atom_id res chain seq x y z
N MET A 1 -23.52 -13.23 -37.89
CA MET A 1 -23.85 -13.37 -36.45
C MET A 1 -22.62 -13.51 -35.54
N ASN A 2 -21.62 -14.32 -35.92
CA ASN A 2 -20.44 -14.58 -35.07
C ASN A 2 -19.39 -13.44 -35.03
N SER A 3 -19.25 -12.62 -36.09
CA SER A 3 -18.31 -11.49 -36.10
C SER A 3 -18.77 -10.35 -35.18
N ILE A 4 -20.06 -9.96 -35.25
CA ILE A 4 -20.65 -8.90 -34.43
C ILE A 4 -20.59 -9.27 -32.92
N LYS A 5 -20.86 -10.53 -32.56
CA LYS A 5 -20.69 -10.99 -31.17
C LYS A 5 -19.23 -10.93 -30.70
N ARG A 6 -18.26 -11.25 -31.58
CA ARG A 6 -16.82 -11.14 -31.26
C ARG A 6 -16.39 -9.69 -31.08
N GLU A 7 -16.76 -8.80 -31.99
CA GLU A 7 -16.46 -7.37 -31.90
C GLU A 7 -17.05 -6.74 -30.62
N ASN A 8 -18.29 -7.09 -30.28
CA ASN A 8 -18.94 -6.63 -29.06
C ASN A 8 -18.23 -7.16 -27.80
N ASN A 9 -17.76 -8.42 -27.79
CA ASN A 9 -16.99 -8.97 -26.67
C ASN A 9 -15.62 -8.29 -26.49
N VAL A 10 -14.94 -7.97 -27.59
CA VAL A 10 -13.64 -7.26 -27.56
C VAL A 10 -13.83 -5.82 -27.06
N ALA A 11 -14.82 -5.10 -27.58
CA ALA A 11 -15.13 -3.73 -27.13
C ALA A 11 -15.49 -3.68 -25.63
N THR A 12 -16.24 -4.67 -25.14
CA THR A 12 -16.61 -4.77 -23.73
C THR A 12 -15.39 -5.04 -22.85
N LYS A 13 -14.50 -5.98 -23.24
CA LYS A 13 -13.25 -6.26 -22.51
C LYS A 13 -12.33 -5.03 -22.45
N VAL A 14 -12.16 -4.31 -23.55
CA VAL A 14 -11.32 -3.09 -23.61
C VAL A 14 -11.85 -1.99 -22.69
N ASN A 15 -13.18 -1.80 -22.64
CA ASN A 15 -13.81 -0.82 -21.73
C ASN A 15 -13.61 -1.22 -20.26
N THR A 16 -13.73 -2.52 -19.93
CA THR A 16 -13.44 -3.04 -18.60
C THR A 16 -12.00 -2.78 -18.18
N TYR A 17 -10.99 -3.06 -19.02
CA TYR A 17 -9.58 -2.79 -18.67
C TYR A 17 -9.28 -1.31 -18.51
N ARG A 18 -9.91 -0.44 -19.31
CA ARG A 18 -9.79 1.01 -19.14
C ARG A 18 -10.36 1.47 -17.81
N THR A 19 -11.49 0.91 -17.40
CA THR A 19 -12.12 1.19 -16.10
C THR A 19 -11.25 0.68 -14.96
N THR A 20 -10.74 -0.55 -15.03
CA THR A 20 -9.82 -1.10 -14.05
C THR A 20 -8.56 -0.24 -13.93
N ALA A 21 -7.96 0.21 -15.04
CA ALA A 21 -6.81 1.09 -15.00
C ALA A 21 -7.09 2.40 -14.23
N LYS A 22 -8.24 3.03 -14.46
CA LYS A 22 -8.64 4.24 -13.74
C LYS A 22 -8.82 3.98 -12.23
N VAL A 23 -9.47 2.87 -11.87
CA VAL A 23 -9.67 2.48 -10.46
C VAL A 23 -8.33 2.21 -9.78
N VAL A 24 -7.45 1.42 -10.42
CA VAL A 24 -6.10 1.13 -9.93
C VAL A 24 -5.29 2.42 -9.76
N GLY A 25 -5.36 3.34 -10.74
CA GLY A 25 -4.69 4.62 -10.63
C GLY A 25 -5.24 5.51 -9.52
N ALA A 26 -6.56 5.50 -9.30
CA ALA A 26 -7.19 6.20 -8.20
C ALA A 26 -6.80 5.60 -6.84
N LEU A 27 -6.68 4.27 -6.73
CA LEU A 27 -6.23 3.60 -5.51
C LEU A 27 -4.82 4.01 -5.11
N TYR A 28 -3.89 4.15 -6.06
CA TYR A 28 -2.55 4.68 -5.75
C TYR A 28 -2.59 6.09 -5.17
N ILE A 29 -3.32 7.01 -5.81
CA ILE A 29 -3.39 8.40 -5.37
C ILE A 29 -4.12 8.50 -4.03
N LEU A 30 -5.25 7.82 -3.88
CA LEU A 30 -6.03 7.83 -2.65
C LEU A 30 -5.27 7.19 -1.50
N GLY A 31 -4.57 6.07 -1.73
CA GLY A 31 -3.72 5.43 -0.73
C GLY A 31 -2.66 6.39 -0.18
N PHE A 32 -2.02 7.16 -1.06
CA PHE A 32 -1.03 8.17 -0.65
C PHE A 32 -1.66 9.29 0.21
N VAL A 33 -2.80 9.83 -0.22
CA VAL A 33 -3.53 10.89 0.52
C VAL A 33 -4.01 10.38 1.88
N VAL A 34 -4.59 9.18 1.92
CA VAL A 34 -5.10 8.54 3.13
C VAL A 34 -3.96 8.21 4.09
N GLY A 35 -2.82 7.71 3.58
CA GLY A 35 -1.64 7.42 4.40
C GLY A 35 -1.02 8.66 5.03
N ILE A 36 -0.91 9.77 4.29
CA ILE A 36 -0.46 11.06 4.83
C ILE A 36 -1.41 11.57 5.91
N ALA A 37 -2.72 11.57 5.64
CA ALA A 37 -3.72 12.00 6.61
C ALA A 37 -3.72 11.09 7.86
N GLY A 38 -3.61 9.78 7.66
CA GLY A 38 -3.52 8.78 8.72
C GLY A 38 -2.30 8.99 9.61
N SER A 39 -1.16 9.33 9.01
CA SER A 39 0.07 9.70 9.74
C SER A 39 -0.13 11.00 10.53
N ALA A 40 -0.57 12.08 9.87
CA ALA A 40 -0.73 13.39 10.49
C ALA A 40 -1.68 13.38 11.70
N LEU A 41 -2.78 12.63 11.61
CA LEU A 41 -3.76 12.52 12.68
C LEU A 41 -3.40 11.44 13.71
N GLY A 42 -2.77 10.36 13.26
CA GLY A 42 -2.50 9.15 14.02
C GLY A 42 -1.23 9.19 14.86
N THR A 43 -0.31 10.13 14.64
CA THR A 43 0.92 10.29 15.45
C THR A 43 0.56 10.75 16.87
N PRO A 44 0.72 9.88 17.88
CA PRO A 44 0.42 10.25 19.27
C PRO A 44 1.56 11.09 19.81
N GLY A 45 1.20 12.10 20.60
CA GLY A 45 2.17 12.89 21.35
C GLY A 45 2.64 12.14 22.59
N GLN A 46 3.17 12.89 23.56
CA GLN A 46 3.42 12.36 24.90
C GLN A 46 2.12 11.80 25.51
N LEU A 47 2.23 10.76 26.37
CA LEU A 47 1.09 9.99 26.93
C LEU A 47 0.01 10.86 27.59
N ASP A 48 0.43 11.92 28.27
CA ASP A 48 -0.43 12.93 28.91
C ASP A 48 -1.31 13.68 27.89
N THR A 49 -0.87 13.81 26.64
CA THR A 49 -1.63 14.46 25.55
C THR A 49 -2.51 13.50 24.76
N VAL A 50 -2.34 12.17 24.92
CA VAL A 50 -3.03 11.16 24.12
C VAL A 50 -4.53 11.18 24.36
N SER A 51 -4.97 11.31 25.61
CA SER A 51 -6.40 11.35 25.96
C SER A 51 -7.11 12.55 25.32
N ALA A 52 -6.46 13.72 25.30
CA ALA A 52 -6.97 14.93 24.67
C ALA A 52 -7.05 14.82 23.14
N ARG A 53 -6.22 13.97 22.52
CA ARG A 53 -6.17 13.73 21.07
C ARG A 53 -6.78 12.39 20.65
N SER A 54 -7.45 11.68 21.56
CA SER A 54 -7.96 10.32 21.35
C SER A 54 -8.78 10.16 20.07
N MET A 55 -9.69 11.11 19.79
CA MET A 55 -10.48 11.10 18.56
C MET A 55 -9.62 11.25 17.29
N MET A 56 -8.64 12.16 17.29
CA MET A 56 -7.74 12.35 16.14
C MET A 56 -6.87 11.11 15.92
N ILE A 57 -6.37 10.51 16.99
CA ILE A 57 -5.57 9.29 16.93
C ILE A 57 -6.41 8.12 16.38
N ALA A 58 -7.66 8.00 16.82
CA ALA A 58 -8.59 6.99 16.32
C ALA A 58 -8.88 7.18 14.82
N ILE A 59 -9.15 8.41 14.39
CA ILE A 59 -9.35 8.72 12.97
C ILE A 59 -8.08 8.38 12.18
N GLY A 60 -6.89 8.74 12.67
CA GLY A 60 -5.63 8.43 12.02
C GLY A 60 -5.40 6.93 11.83
N ALA A 61 -5.70 6.13 12.86
CA ALA A 61 -5.61 4.67 12.78
C ALA A 61 -6.65 4.07 11.82
N LEU A 62 -7.89 4.59 11.81
CA LEU A 62 -8.92 4.15 10.86
C LEU A 62 -8.55 4.47 9.40
N LEU A 63 -7.88 5.59 9.17
CA LEU A 63 -7.32 5.92 7.85
C LEU A 63 -6.24 4.91 7.44
N TRP A 64 -5.38 4.46 8.36
CA TRP A 64 -4.43 3.38 8.07
C TRP A 64 -5.11 2.06 7.72
N VAL A 65 -6.21 1.71 8.40
CA VAL A 65 -7.02 0.53 8.03
C VAL A 65 -7.65 0.70 6.65
N LEU A 66 -8.11 1.90 6.31
CA LEU A 66 -8.66 2.20 4.99
C LEU A 66 -7.57 2.11 3.90
N ALA A 67 -6.36 2.59 4.17
CA ALA A 67 -5.22 2.43 3.27
C ALA A 67 -4.93 0.94 3.00
N ALA A 68 -4.83 0.13 4.05
CA ALA A 68 -4.64 -1.32 3.95
C ALA A 68 -5.75 -2.00 3.11
N ALA A 69 -7.01 -1.59 3.28
CA ALA A 69 -8.11 -2.09 2.46
C ALA A 69 -7.94 -1.69 0.98
N GLY A 70 -7.46 -0.48 0.71
CA GLY A 70 -7.10 -0.03 -0.64
C GLY A 70 -5.98 -0.85 -1.27
N ASP A 71 -4.96 -1.21 -0.49
CA ASP A 71 -3.84 -2.05 -0.92
C ASP A 71 -4.28 -3.48 -1.26
N ALA A 72 -5.14 -4.07 -0.44
CA ALA A 72 -5.79 -5.35 -0.73
C ALA A 72 -6.65 -5.27 -2.01
N ALA A 73 -7.48 -4.22 -2.13
CA ALA A 73 -8.30 -3.99 -3.32
C ALA A 73 -7.44 -3.84 -4.57
N HIS A 74 -6.29 -3.15 -4.47
CA HIS A 74 -5.35 -3.02 -5.58
C HIS A 74 -4.83 -4.39 -6.05
N GLY A 75 -4.44 -5.28 -5.12
CA GLY A 75 -4.07 -6.65 -5.42
C GLY A 75 -5.16 -7.41 -6.19
N VAL A 76 -6.40 -7.34 -5.69
CA VAL A 76 -7.57 -8.01 -6.27
C VAL A 76 -7.87 -7.48 -7.69
N MET A 77 -7.82 -6.17 -7.89
CA MET A 77 -8.10 -5.54 -9.18
C MET A 77 -7.04 -5.86 -10.24
N MET A 78 -5.78 -6.01 -9.82
CA MET A 78 -4.67 -6.36 -10.72
C MET A 78 -4.59 -7.85 -11.06
N PHE A 79 -5.16 -8.73 -10.22
CA PHE A 79 -5.14 -10.17 -10.45
C PHE A 79 -5.62 -10.60 -11.85
N PRO A 80 -6.83 -10.23 -12.33
CA PRO A 80 -7.31 -10.66 -13.65
C PRO A 80 -6.49 -10.09 -14.80
N ILE A 81 -5.77 -8.99 -14.60
CA ILE A 81 -4.89 -8.39 -15.61
C ILE A 81 -3.58 -9.17 -15.71
N LEU A 82 -2.93 -9.42 -14.57
CA LEU A 82 -1.65 -10.13 -14.53
C LEU A 82 -1.79 -11.61 -14.91
N LYS A 83 -2.92 -12.23 -14.55
CA LYS A 83 -3.19 -13.66 -14.81
C LYS A 83 -3.18 -14.00 -16.29
N GLN A 84 -3.55 -13.07 -17.17
CA GLN A 84 -3.56 -13.28 -18.62
C GLN A 84 -2.19 -13.64 -19.20
N ASN A 85 -1.12 -13.17 -18.56
CA ASN A 85 0.25 -13.43 -19.02
C ASN A 85 0.96 -14.48 -18.16
N ASN A 86 0.73 -14.46 -16.85
CA ASN A 86 1.33 -15.44 -15.94
C ASN A 86 0.57 -15.51 -14.61
N GLU A 87 -0.11 -16.64 -14.39
CA GLU A 87 -0.89 -16.87 -13.18
C GLU A 87 -0.04 -16.92 -11.90
N ARG A 88 1.21 -17.41 -11.96
CA ARG A 88 2.10 -17.45 -10.80
C ARG A 88 2.49 -16.05 -10.34
N ILE A 89 2.76 -15.14 -11.29
CA ILE A 89 3.05 -13.72 -10.97
C ILE A 89 1.80 -13.06 -10.38
N ALA A 90 0.63 -13.30 -10.97
CA ALA A 90 -0.62 -12.73 -10.50
C ALA A 90 -0.97 -13.17 -9.07
N LEU A 91 -0.84 -14.47 -8.79
CA LEU A 91 -1.03 -15.02 -7.45
C LEU A 91 0.00 -14.48 -6.47
N GLY A 92 1.29 -14.48 -6.83
CA GLY A 92 2.35 -13.94 -5.97
C GLY A 92 2.11 -12.47 -5.62
N TYR A 93 1.69 -11.66 -6.58
CA TYR A 93 1.35 -10.26 -6.35
C TYR A 93 0.15 -10.09 -5.42
N LEU A 94 -0.95 -10.80 -5.69
CA LEU A 94 -2.16 -10.77 -4.88
C LEU A 94 -1.87 -11.20 -3.43
N SER A 95 -1.17 -12.32 -3.24
CA SER A 95 -0.81 -12.82 -1.93
C SER A 95 0.06 -11.82 -1.17
N ALA A 96 1.07 -11.24 -1.82
CA ALA A 96 1.93 -10.24 -1.18
C ALA A 96 1.14 -9.00 -0.75
N ARG A 97 0.22 -8.51 -1.58
CA ARG A 97 -0.68 -7.39 -1.24
C ARG A 97 -1.59 -7.68 -0.06
N LEU A 98 -2.15 -8.89 0.03
CA LEU A 98 -3.00 -9.27 1.16
C LEU A 98 -2.22 -9.40 2.47
N VAL A 99 -1.02 -9.97 2.41
CA VAL A 99 -0.12 -10.07 3.57
C VAL A 99 0.30 -8.69 4.05
N GLU A 100 0.68 -7.81 3.13
CA GLU A 100 1.05 -6.43 3.42
C GLU A 100 -0.09 -5.66 4.07
N ALA A 101 -1.29 -5.68 3.48
CA ALA A 101 -2.49 -5.06 4.04
C ALA A 101 -2.80 -5.55 5.48
N ALA A 102 -2.67 -6.86 5.73
CA ALA A 102 -2.87 -7.40 7.07
C ALA A 102 -1.84 -6.87 8.08
N ILE A 103 -0.57 -6.76 7.69
CA ILE A 103 0.50 -6.24 8.54
C ILE A 103 0.28 -4.75 8.83
N ILE A 104 -0.12 -3.95 7.84
CA ILE A 104 -0.45 -2.54 8.03
C ILE A 104 -1.66 -2.35 8.96
N ALA A 105 -2.67 -3.21 8.86
CA ALA A 105 -3.80 -3.20 9.80
C ALA A 105 -3.36 -3.51 11.25
N VAL A 106 -2.40 -4.42 11.44
CA VAL A 106 -1.77 -4.67 12.76
C VAL A 106 -0.98 -3.45 13.24
N SER A 107 -0.27 -2.75 12.35
CA SER A 107 0.39 -1.49 12.72
C SER A 107 -0.61 -0.44 13.21
N ALA A 108 -1.77 -0.30 12.54
CA ALA A 108 -2.85 0.58 12.96
C ALA A 108 -3.42 0.20 14.34
N LEU A 109 -3.49 -1.09 14.67
CA LEU A 109 -3.89 -1.55 16.00
C LEU A 109 -2.96 -1.00 17.10
N PHE A 110 -1.64 -1.00 16.90
CA PHE A 110 -0.70 -0.40 17.87
C PHE A 110 -0.88 1.11 18.04
N ILE A 111 -1.42 1.81 17.04
CA ILE A 111 -1.86 3.20 17.20
C ILE A 111 -3.07 3.28 18.14
N LEU A 112 -4.09 2.44 17.92
CA LEU A 112 -5.31 2.43 18.73
C LEU A 112 -5.05 2.03 20.19
N LEU A 113 -4.16 1.07 20.45
CA LEU A 113 -3.83 0.61 21.80
C LEU A 113 -3.23 1.70 22.68
N ARG A 114 -2.72 2.79 22.10
CA ARG A 114 -2.23 3.94 22.88
C ARG A 114 -3.35 4.78 23.50
N ILE A 115 -4.57 4.75 22.94
CA ILE A 115 -5.73 5.47 23.48
C ILE A 115 -6.11 4.97 24.89
N PRO A 116 -6.41 3.66 25.10
CA PRO A 116 -6.71 3.16 26.44
C PRO A 116 -5.50 3.30 27.38
N LEU A 117 -4.27 3.17 26.86
CA LEU A 117 -3.06 3.36 27.65
C LEU A 117 -2.94 4.79 28.20
N GLY A 118 -3.27 5.81 27.38
CA GLY A 118 -3.34 7.20 27.82
C GLY A 118 -4.44 7.45 28.85
N ALA A 119 -5.57 6.76 28.75
CA ALA A 119 -6.64 6.85 29.75
C ALA A 119 -6.23 6.26 31.11
N GLU A 120 -5.49 5.16 31.12
CA GLU A 120 -4.94 4.56 32.34
C GLU A 120 -3.81 5.41 32.93
N PHE A 121 -2.99 6.05 32.09
CA PHE A 121 -1.94 6.97 32.53
C PHE A 121 -2.49 8.15 33.37
N LEU A 122 -3.68 8.65 33.05
CA LEU A 122 -4.31 9.75 33.81
C LEU A 122 -4.81 9.33 35.20
N LYS A 123 -5.02 8.03 35.43
CA LYS A 123 -5.47 7.47 36.72
C LYS A 123 -4.31 6.92 37.55
N ALA A 124 -3.14 6.80 36.94
CA ALA A 124 -1.99 6.12 37.49
C ALA A 124 -1.37 6.88 38.66
N SER A 125 -0.92 6.12 39.66
CA SER A 125 -0.03 6.62 40.71
C SER A 125 1.37 6.94 40.15
N ALA A 126 2.18 7.67 40.92
CA ALA A 126 3.56 7.99 40.55
C ALA A 126 4.41 6.73 40.27
N SER A 127 4.15 5.62 40.97
CA SER A 127 4.83 4.34 40.76
C SER A 127 4.42 3.61 39.46
N GLU A 128 3.19 3.82 38.97
CA GLU A 128 2.66 3.16 37.77
C GLU A 128 3.00 3.92 36.48
N THR A 129 3.26 5.22 36.60
CA THR A 129 3.57 6.15 35.50
C THR A 129 4.76 5.66 34.65
N SER A 130 5.84 5.19 35.30
CA SER A 130 7.06 4.72 34.62
C SER A 130 6.84 3.43 33.81
N TYR A 131 6.03 2.52 34.34
CA TYR A 131 5.64 1.29 33.66
C TYR A 131 4.80 1.58 32.41
N LEU A 132 3.80 2.46 32.53
CA LEU A 132 2.94 2.85 31.40
C LEU A 132 3.71 3.61 30.30
N GLN A 133 4.71 4.42 30.67
CA GLN A 133 5.63 5.04 29.73
C GLN A 133 6.44 4.01 28.95
N SER A 134 6.99 3.01 29.64
CA SER A 134 7.76 1.93 29.02
C SER A 134 6.89 1.09 28.07
N LEU A 135 5.64 0.80 28.47
CA LEU A 135 4.67 0.10 27.63
C LEU A 135 4.27 0.91 26.39
N SER A 136 4.11 2.22 26.51
CA SER A 136 3.83 3.10 25.37
C SER A 136 5.00 3.18 24.39
N ALA A 137 6.23 3.21 24.90
CA ALA A 137 7.43 3.14 24.07
C ALA A 137 7.50 1.81 23.31
N LEU A 138 7.16 0.69 23.96
CA LEU A 138 7.06 -0.62 23.32
C LEU A 138 6.02 -0.61 22.19
N PHE A 139 4.80 -0.10 22.41
CA PHE A 139 3.78 -0.01 21.37
C PHE A 139 4.20 0.90 20.20
N THR A 140 4.90 2.00 20.50
CA THR A 140 5.44 2.88 19.46
C THR A 140 6.48 2.15 18.61
N GLN A 141 7.38 1.39 19.24
CA GLN A 141 8.36 0.60 18.52
C GLN A 141 7.72 -0.59 17.77
N SER A 142 6.72 -1.26 18.34
CA SER A 142 5.97 -2.32 17.67
C SER A 142 5.22 -1.80 16.44
N GLN A 143 4.61 -0.63 16.53
CA GLN A 143 4.02 0.05 15.38
C GLN A 143 5.07 0.31 14.29
N ALA A 144 6.23 0.86 14.66
CA ALA A 144 7.31 1.15 13.71
C ALA A 144 7.81 -0.12 13.01
N TYR A 145 8.10 -1.19 13.75
CA TYR A 145 8.54 -2.45 13.16
C TYR A 145 7.48 -3.08 12.27
N THR A 146 6.22 -3.15 12.71
CA THR A 146 5.15 -3.69 11.87
C THR A 146 4.95 -2.88 10.60
N TYR A 147 5.02 -1.55 10.68
CA TYR A 147 4.98 -0.69 9.49
C TYR A 147 6.12 -1.03 8.52
N GLN A 148 7.37 -1.10 9.00
CA GLN A 148 8.52 -1.42 8.14
C GLN A 148 8.44 -2.83 7.54
N ILE A 149 7.94 -3.82 8.29
CA ILE A 149 7.71 -5.17 7.74
C ILE A 149 6.63 -5.12 6.64
N GLY A 150 5.59 -4.30 6.81
CA GLY A 150 4.62 -4.00 5.76
C GLY A 150 5.29 -3.42 4.52
N MET A 151 6.17 -2.43 4.69
CA MET A 151 6.91 -1.79 3.60
C MET A 151 7.90 -2.74 2.89
N VAL A 152 8.53 -3.68 3.60
CA VAL A 152 9.32 -4.78 2.99
C VAL A 152 8.42 -5.63 2.08
N THR A 153 7.23 -5.97 2.58
CA THR A 153 6.26 -6.78 1.82
C THR A 153 5.74 -6.01 0.61
N LEU A 154 5.49 -4.70 0.74
CA LEU A 154 5.15 -3.80 -0.36
C LEU A 154 6.27 -3.76 -1.40
N GLY A 155 7.53 -3.68 -0.97
CA GLY A 155 8.69 -3.77 -1.84
C GLY A 155 8.68 -5.05 -2.68
N MET A 156 8.47 -6.21 -2.05
CA MET A 156 8.37 -7.49 -2.77
C MET A 156 7.17 -7.53 -3.74
N ALA A 157 6.00 -7.04 -3.30
CA ALA A 157 4.81 -6.97 -4.14
C ALA A 157 5.06 -6.06 -5.35
N GLY A 158 5.66 -4.90 -5.14
CA GLY A 158 5.96 -3.94 -6.19
C GLY A 158 7.00 -4.45 -7.20
N LEU A 159 8.04 -5.15 -6.76
CA LEU A 159 8.97 -5.82 -7.68
C LEU A 159 8.27 -6.88 -8.54
N THR A 160 7.37 -7.66 -7.92
CA THR A 160 6.53 -8.63 -8.63
C THR A 160 5.63 -7.94 -9.65
N LEU A 161 5.05 -6.80 -9.29
CA LEU A 161 4.22 -5.97 -10.17
C LEU A 161 5.02 -5.40 -11.34
N CYS A 162 6.20 -4.80 -11.10
CA CYS A 162 7.07 -4.28 -12.15
C CYS A 162 7.46 -5.38 -13.14
N TYR A 163 7.78 -6.58 -12.64
CA TYR A 163 8.04 -7.73 -13.49
C TYR A 163 6.80 -8.16 -14.29
N GLY A 164 5.62 -8.14 -13.67
CA GLY A 164 4.34 -8.37 -14.36
C GLY A 164 4.07 -7.35 -15.47
N PHE A 165 4.27 -6.06 -15.19
CA PHE A 165 4.17 -4.97 -16.17
C PHE A 165 5.15 -5.11 -17.32
N TYR A 166 6.39 -5.53 -17.05
CA TYR A 166 7.39 -5.82 -18.08
C TYR A 166 6.97 -6.97 -18.98
N ARG A 167 6.59 -8.11 -18.39
CA ARG A 167 6.17 -9.31 -19.13
C ARG A 167 4.95 -9.05 -20.00
N ALA A 168 3.96 -8.34 -19.45
CA ALA A 168 2.70 -8.04 -20.12
C ALA A 168 2.75 -6.78 -21.00
N LYS A 169 3.87 -6.03 -21.00
CA LYS A 169 4.03 -4.75 -21.71
C LYS A 169 2.91 -3.73 -21.41
N LEU A 170 2.41 -3.73 -20.17
CA LEU A 170 1.20 -2.99 -19.77
C LEU A 170 1.42 -1.47 -19.68
N VAL A 171 2.66 -1.04 -19.41
CA VAL A 171 3.03 0.37 -19.22
C VAL A 171 4.38 0.66 -19.91
N PRO A 172 4.72 1.93 -20.20
CA PRO A 172 6.00 2.29 -20.80
C PRO A 172 7.22 1.82 -20.00
N HIS A 173 8.31 1.52 -20.71
CA HIS A 173 9.53 0.96 -20.11
C HIS A 173 10.15 1.85 -19.01
N PHE A 174 10.05 3.17 -19.19
CA PHE A 174 10.48 4.15 -18.20
C PHE A 174 9.85 3.90 -16.82
N PHE A 175 8.53 3.66 -16.76
CA PHE A 175 7.84 3.39 -15.51
C PHE A 175 8.27 2.05 -14.90
N ILE A 176 8.60 1.05 -15.71
CA ILE A 176 9.06 -0.24 -15.18
C ILE A 176 10.40 -0.07 -14.46
N ILE A 177 11.37 0.61 -15.09
CA ILE A 177 12.70 0.82 -14.51
C ILE A 177 12.61 1.68 -13.25
N TRP A 178 11.87 2.78 -13.31
CA TRP A 178 11.70 3.66 -12.15
C TRP A 178 11.00 2.94 -11.00
N GLY A 179 9.94 2.17 -11.28
CA GLY A 179 9.24 1.37 -10.27
C GLY A 179 10.16 0.33 -9.64
N PHE A 180 11.00 -0.33 -10.44
CA PHE A 180 11.97 -1.29 -9.92
C PHE A 180 12.96 -0.64 -8.94
N ILE A 181 13.53 0.51 -9.30
CA ILE A 181 14.40 1.29 -8.40
C ILE A 181 13.65 1.69 -7.13
N GLY A 182 12.41 2.16 -7.27
CA GLY A 182 11.54 2.55 -6.16
C GLY A 182 11.25 1.42 -5.18
N TYR A 183 10.88 0.24 -5.68
CA TYR A 183 10.55 -0.90 -4.83
C TYR A 183 11.78 -1.61 -4.25
N VAL A 184 12.94 -1.59 -4.93
CA VAL A 184 14.22 -1.98 -4.30
C VAL A 184 14.57 -1.03 -3.16
N SER A 185 14.38 0.27 -3.35
CA SER A 185 14.57 1.29 -2.31
C SER A 185 13.66 1.05 -1.10
N PHE A 186 12.35 0.79 -1.32
CA PHE A 186 11.43 0.42 -0.25
C PHE A 186 11.92 -0.81 0.52
N LEU A 187 12.21 -1.90 -0.19
CA LEU A 187 12.62 -3.17 0.42
C LEU A 187 13.91 -3.00 1.24
N GLY A 188 14.96 -2.46 0.62
CA GLY A 188 16.26 -2.32 1.27
C GLY A 188 16.24 -1.32 2.43
N GLY A 189 15.59 -0.17 2.25
CA GLY A 189 15.51 0.84 3.28
C GLY A 189 14.68 0.41 4.49
N SER A 190 13.57 -0.28 4.26
CA SER A 190 12.74 -0.80 5.36
C SER A 190 13.48 -1.87 6.16
N MET A 191 14.28 -2.71 5.50
CA MET A 191 15.16 -3.66 6.19
C MET A 191 16.23 -2.94 7.04
N LEU A 192 16.82 -1.86 6.54
CA LEU A 192 17.78 -1.06 7.29
C LEU A 192 17.14 -0.36 8.51
N GLU A 193 15.90 0.14 8.37
CA GLU A 193 15.13 0.69 9.49
C GLU A 193 14.88 -0.35 10.59
N ILE A 194 14.55 -1.58 10.21
CA ILE A 194 14.41 -2.70 11.17
C ILE A 194 15.74 -2.99 11.88
N LEU A 195 16.88 -2.84 11.20
CA LEU A 195 18.22 -2.98 11.77
C LEU A 195 18.66 -1.77 12.63
N GLY A 196 17.82 -0.74 12.74
CA GLY A 196 18.06 0.43 13.59
C GLY A 196 18.67 1.63 12.89
N PHE A 197 18.78 1.62 11.56
CA PHE A 197 19.20 2.80 10.79
C PHE A 197 18.03 3.78 10.59
N ASN A 198 18.23 5.05 10.92
CA ASN A 198 17.19 6.07 10.77
C ASN A 198 17.27 6.75 9.40
N LEU A 199 16.61 6.15 8.40
CA LEU A 199 16.52 6.63 7.02
C LEU A 199 15.31 7.55 6.80
N GLN A 200 14.36 7.56 7.73
CA GLN A 200 13.12 8.34 7.67
C GLN A 200 12.40 8.09 6.35
N LEU A 201 12.06 9.16 5.62
CA LEU A 201 11.35 9.09 4.33
C LEU A 201 12.29 8.84 3.14
N LEU A 202 13.60 8.87 3.31
CA LEU A 202 14.53 8.87 2.16
C LEU A 202 14.35 7.63 1.28
N HIS A 203 14.17 6.47 1.91
CA HIS A 203 14.01 5.21 1.21
C HIS A 203 12.62 5.01 0.58
N THR A 204 11.62 5.77 1.04
CA THR A 204 10.24 5.68 0.54
C THR A 204 9.97 6.64 -0.62
N LEU A 205 10.71 7.74 -0.71
CA LEU A 205 10.51 8.78 -1.74
C LEU A 205 10.54 8.26 -3.18
N PRO A 206 11.53 7.45 -3.62
CA PRO A 206 11.61 7.05 -5.02
C PRO A 206 10.41 6.20 -5.46
N GLY A 207 9.94 5.32 -4.58
CA GLY A 207 8.76 4.48 -4.80
C GLY A 207 7.45 5.26 -4.67
N GLY A 208 7.30 6.09 -3.64
CA GLY A 208 6.08 6.90 -3.47
C GLY A 208 5.83 7.86 -4.64
N LEU A 209 6.88 8.52 -5.14
CA LEU A 209 6.77 9.37 -6.34
C LEU A 209 6.41 8.56 -7.59
N TRP A 210 6.92 7.34 -7.70
CA TRP A 210 6.55 6.44 -8.78
C TRP A 210 5.07 6.06 -8.71
N GLU A 211 4.55 5.70 -7.52
CA GLU A 211 3.16 5.31 -7.30
C GLU A 211 2.19 6.45 -7.65
N MET A 212 2.51 7.68 -7.27
CA MET A 212 1.73 8.85 -7.68
C MET A 212 1.74 9.03 -9.21
N SER A 213 2.92 8.90 -9.82
CA SER A 213 3.10 9.13 -11.25
C SER A 213 2.42 8.08 -12.12
N ILE A 214 2.54 6.80 -11.74
CA ILE A 214 1.85 5.70 -12.43
C ILE A 214 0.34 5.79 -12.20
N GLY A 215 -0.11 6.24 -11.03
CA GLY A 215 -1.52 6.48 -10.74
C GLY A 215 -2.14 7.48 -11.70
N VAL A 216 -1.50 8.65 -11.86
CA VAL A 216 -1.91 9.66 -12.85
C VAL A 216 -1.88 9.11 -14.27
N TRP A 217 -0.83 8.36 -14.64
CA TRP A 217 -0.72 7.76 -15.96
C TRP A 217 -1.87 6.78 -16.25
N LEU A 218 -2.23 5.91 -15.30
CA LEU A 218 -3.31 4.93 -15.48
C LEU A 218 -4.68 5.59 -15.58
N ILE A 219 -4.91 6.70 -14.87
CA ILE A 219 -6.12 7.51 -15.02
C ILE A 219 -6.18 8.14 -16.41
N VAL A 220 -5.12 8.85 -16.82
CA VAL A 220 -5.12 9.64 -18.07
C VAL A 220 -5.02 8.75 -19.30
N LYS A 221 -4.10 7.79 -19.34
CA LYS A 221 -3.83 6.93 -20.51
C LYS A 221 -4.30 5.49 -20.33
N GLY A 222 -4.10 4.90 -19.16
CA GLY A 222 -4.43 3.50 -18.89
C GLY A 222 -3.35 2.53 -19.36
N PHE A 223 -3.70 1.24 -19.40
CA PHE A 223 -2.79 0.18 -19.87
C PHE A 223 -2.65 0.19 -21.39
N ASN A 224 -1.50 -0.25 -21.89
CA ASN A 224 -1.24 -0.41 -23.32
C ASN A 224 -2.21 -1.43 -23.94
N SER A 225 -2.97 -1.00 -24.96
CA SER A 225 -3.98 -1.82 -25.62
C SER A 225 -3.40 -3.07 -26.30
N SER A 226 -2.17 -2.97 -26.84
CA SER A 226 -1.48 -4.10 -27.49
C SER A 226 -1.24 -5.29 -26.57
N ALA A 227 -1.26 -5.08 -25.24
CA ALA A 227 -1.12 -6.14 -24.25
C ALA A 227 -2.31 -7.11 -24.22
N PHE A 228 -3.46 -6.71 -24.79
CA PHE A 228 -4.73 -7.45 -24.72
C PHE A 228 -5.19 -7.99 -26.07
N VAL A 229 -4.44 -7.75 -27.15
CA VAL A 229 -4.83 -8.10 -28.54
C VAL A 229 -4.37 -9.51 -28.95
N SER A 230 -3.50 -10.19 -28.19
CA SER A 230 -3.01 -11.53 -28.55
C SER A 230 -4.06 -12.65 -28.45
N GLU A 231 -5.21 -12.41 -27.80
CA GLU A 231 -6.30 -13.39 -27.68
C GLU A 231 -7.18 -13.48 -28.94
N SER A 232 -6.98 -12.62 -29.96
CA SER A 232 -7.86 -12.55 -31.14
C SER A 232 -7.31 -13.23 -32.40
N VAL A 233 -6.16 -13.91 -32.34
CA VAL A 233 -5.48 -14.49 -33.52
C VAL A 233 -5.29 -16.02 -33.43
N GLU A 234 -5.72 -16.67 -32.35
CA GLU A 234 -5.85 -18.14 -32.28
C GLU A 234 -7.34 -18.55 -32.25
#